data_AF-A0A0Q4BGZ9-F1
#
_entry.id   AF-A0A0Q4BGZ9-F1
#
_cell.length_a   1.000
_cell.length_b   1.000
_cell.length_c   1.000
_cell.angle_alpha   90.00
_cell.angle_beta   90.00
_cell.angle_gamma   90.00
#
_symmetry.space_group_name_H-M   'P 1'
#
loop_
_entity.id
_entity.type
_entity.pdbx_description
1 polymer ?
#
loop_
_entity_poly.entity_id
_entity_poly.type
_entity_poly.pdbx_seq_one_letter_code
_entity_poly.pdbx_strand_id
1 'polypeptide(L)'
;MNGVTKTTKPSSKKGRPKRVKKEAEPEELPSPEEIVEDLDTIAEEVIFGKNQARTYALREVWYPSFKEIIADPTVPEDARDEVMFLTLTNALLDMLMDVVPKEMALTFARNLDDYLAVTLVNKEYGVDLLKTFQKEFTESMGNNFHSEEKLMAALQTFEEKWWDTPRDDIGGKSPNEALEEMAEKHEL
;
A
#
# COMPACT_ATOMS: atom_id res chain seq x y z
N MET A 1 -10.77 -72.22 -24.52
CA MET A 1 -12.20 -72.34 -24.90
C MET A 1 -13.05 -72.05 -23.68
N ASN A 2 -13.96 -71.08 -23.82
CA ASN A 2 -15.32 -70.95 -23.23
C ASN A 2 -15.59 -71.69 -21.91
N GLY A 3 -16.03 -71.10 -20.80
CA GLY A 3 -17.02 -70.04 -20.64
C GLY A 3 -18.25 -70.57 -19.89
N VAL A 4 -18.65 -69.86 -18.83
CA VAL A 4 -20.06 -69.54 -18.45
C VAL A 4 -20.82 -70.46 -17.44
N THR A 5 -20.95 -69.92 -16.20
CA THR A 5 -22.15 -69.85 -15.29
C THR A 5 -22.64 -71.12 -14.55
N LYS A 6 -23.36 -71.10 -13.41
CA LYS A 6 -24.25 -70.11 -12.73
C LYS A 6 -24.58 -70.59 -11.29
N THR A 7 -24.95 -69.65 -10.40
CA THR A 7 -25.91 -69.75 -9.24
C THR A 7 -25.60 -70.75 -8.10
N THR A 8 -25.61 -70.40 -6.80
CA THR A 8 -26.69 -69.81 -5.98
C THR A 8 -26.15 -69.28 -4.63
N LYS A 9 -26.77 -68.22 -4.09
CA LYS A 9 -26.79 -67.88 -2.63
C LYS A 9 -28.03 -68.58 -2.03
N PRO A 10 -28.12 -68.93 -0.72
CA PRO A 10 -28.19 -67.92 0.34
C PRO A 10 -27.75 -68.31 1.79
N SER A 11 -27.58 -67.25 2.61
CA SER A 11 -27.71 -67.20 4.08
C SER A 11 -26.62 -67.92 4.92
N SER A 12 -26.15 -67.49 6.09
CA SER A 12 -26.61 -66.46 7.02
C SER A 12 -25.49 -66.09 8.02
N LYS A 13 -25.47 -64.79 8.37
CA LYS A 13 -25.00 -64.08 9.58
C LYS A 13 -24.09 -64.78 10.61
N LYS A 14 -22.97 -64.10 10.94
CA LYS A 14 -22.58 -63.52 12.26
C LYS A 14 -21.12 -63.04 12.14
N GLY A 15 -20.65 -61.86 12.56
CA GLY A 15 -21.20 -60.61 13.07
C GLY A 15 -19.98 -59.66 13.12
N ARG A 16 -20.08 -58.45 12.54
CA ARG A 16 -18.96 -57.50 12.39
C ARG A 16 -18.89 -56.61 13.65
N PRO A 17 -17.71 -56.33 14.24
CA PRO A 17 -17.63 -55.38 15.34
C PRO A 17 -17.92 -53.96 14.84
N LYS A 18 -18.79 -53.25 15.57
CA LYS A 18 -19.15 -51.85 15.34
C LYS A 18 -17.89 -50.99 15.47
N ARG A 19 -17.49 -50.35 14.36
CA ARG A 19 -16.49 -49.27 14.36
C ARG A 19 -17.19 -48.03 14.93
N VAL A 20 -16.82 -47.64 16.15
CA VAL A 20 -17.28 -46.39 16.78
C VAL A 20 -16.75 -45.23 15.94
N LYS A 21 -17.65 -44.39 15.40
CA LYS A 21 -17.28 -43.10 14.82
C LYS A 21 -16.87 -42.20 15.98
N LYS A 22 -15.62 -41.75 16.02
CA LYS A 22 -15.22 -40.58 16.79
C LYS A 22 -15.86 -39.39 16.09
N GLU A 23 -16.84 -38.76 16.73
CA GLU A 23 -17.29 -37.43 16.34
C GLU A 23 -16.09 -36.49 16.49
N ALA A 24 -15.75 -35.79 15.41
CA ALA A 24 -14.81 -34.68 15.50
C ALA A 24 -15.54 -33.56 16.24
N GLU A 25 -14.98 -33.08 17.35
CA GLU A 25 -15.47 -31.88 18.01
C GLU A 25 -15.42 -30.73 17.00
N PRO A 26 -16.44 -29.84 16.98
CA PRO A 26 -16.40 -28.67 16.12
C PRO A 26 -15.24 -27.79 16.55
N GLU A 27 -14.28 -27.54 15.65
CA GLU A 27 -13.28 -26.49 15.86
C GLU A 27 -14.03 -25.17 16.03
N GLU A 28 -13.92 -24.57 17.22
CA GLU A 28 -14.42 -23.22 17.46
C GLU A 28 -13.67 -22.28 16.51
N LEU A 29 -14.42 -21.48 15.75
CA LEU A 29 -13.83 -20.48 14.88
C LEU A 29 -13.17 -19.41 15.76
N PRO A 30 -11.93 -19.00 15.44
CA PRO A 30 -11.21 -18.00 16.22
C PRO A 30 -12.00 -16.69 16.26
N SER A 31 -11.87 -15.97 17.37
CA SER A 31 -12.50 -14.66 17.53
C SER A 31 -11.91 -13.62 16.57
N PRO A 32 -12.66 -12.57 16.20
CA PRO A 32 -12.14 -11.49 15.34
C PRO A 32 -10.84 -10.88 15.85
N GLU A 33 -10.67 -10.74 17.16
CA GLU A 33 -9.47 -10.22 17.81
C GLU A 33 -8.27 -11.16 17.62
N GLU A 34 -8.46 -12.47 17.78
CA GLU A 34 -7.41 -13.48 17.50
C GLU A 34 -7.04 -13.54 16.01
N ILE A 35 -8.02 -13.32 15.12
CA ILE A 35 -7.76 -13.22 13.67
C ILE A 35 -6.91 -11.98 13.35
N VAL A 36 -7.15 -10.85 14.02
CA VAL A 36 -6.37 -9.61 13.83
C VAL A 36 -4.95 -9.75 14.39
N GLU A 37 -4.78 -10.33 15.58
CA GLU A 37 -3.45 -10.60 16.15
C GLU A 37 -2.64 -11.60 15.30
N ASP A 38 -3.30 -12.61 14.71
CA ASP A 38 -2.68 -13.56 13.77
C ASP A 38 -2.23 -12.84 12.49
N LEU A 39 -3.05 -11.94 11.95
CA LEU A 39 -2.68 -11.15 10.76
C LEU A 39 -1.49 -10.21 11.01
N ASP A 40 -1.45 -9.54 12.17
CA ASP A 40 -0.32 -8.68 12.54
C ASP A 40 0.97 -9.49 12.75
N THR A 41 0.86 -10.67 13.36
CA THR A 41 1.99 -11.59 13.52
C THR A 41 2.49 -12.11 12.17
N ILE A 42 1.59 -12.50 11.27
CA ILE A 42 1.90 -12.92 9.90
C ILE A 42 2.52 -11.74 9.12
N ALA A 43 1.99 -10.53 9.27
CA ALA A 43 2.56 -9.34 8.65
C ALA A 43 3.98 -9.08 9.16
N GLU A 44 4.23 -9.17 10.46
CA GLU A 44 5.56 -9.02 11.02
C GLU A 44 6.51 -10.10 10.50
N GLU A 45 6.12 -11.37 10.44
CA GLU A 45 6.99 -12.44 9.97
C GLU A 45 7.26 -12.39 8.45
N VAL A 46 6.21 -12.14 7.67
CA VAL A 46 6.25 -12.27 6.20
C VAL A 46 6.57 -10.95 5.54
N ILE A 47 6.00 -9.84 5.99
CA ILE A 47 6.19 -8.52 5.37
C ILE A 47 7.46 -7.88 5.93
N PHE A 48 7.63 -7.75 7.25
CA PHE A 48 8.73 -6.97 7.81
C PHE A 48 9.98 -7.79 8.14
N GLY A 49 9.81 -8.97 8.74
CA GLY A 49 10.89 -9.83 9.24
C GLY A 49 11.84 -10.34 8.15
N LYS A 50 11.37 -10.37 6.89
CA LYS A 50 12.19 -10.75 5.73
C LYS A 50 12.91 -9.59 5.06
N ASN A 51 12.66 -8.33 5.47
CA ASN A 51 13.21 -7.16 4.77
C ASN A 51 14.74 -7.15 4.78
N GLN A 52 15.39 -7.53 5.86
CA GLN A 52 16.85 -7.62 5.89
C GLN A 52 17.40 -8.60 4.83
N ALA A 53 16.78 -9.78 4.70
CA ALA A 53 17.17 -10.75 3.68
C ALA A 53 16.89 -10.24 2.26
N ARG A 54 15.74 -9.57 2.05
CA ARG A 54 15.40 -8.92 0.77
C ARG A 54 16.40 -7.82 0.41
N THR A 55 16.84 -7.01 1.37
CA THR A 55 17.87 -5.98 1.15
C THR A 55 19.17 -6.59 0.66
N TYR A 56 19.63 -7.71 1.25
CA TYR A 56 20.83 -8.39 0.77
C TYR A 56 20.65 -9.00 -0.61
N ALA A 57 19.49 -9.61 -0.89
CA ALA A 57 19.18 -10.12 -2.23
C ALA A 57 19.16 -9.00 -3.28
N LEU A 58 18.51 -7.87 -2.99
CA LEU A 58 18.49 -6.69 -3.85
C LEU A 58 19.89 -6.13 -4.07
N ARG A 59 20.73 -6.08 -3.03
CA ARG A 59 22.13 -5.70 -3.18
C ARG A 59 22.85 -6.61 -4.18
N GLU A 60 22.67 -7.93 -4.12
CA GLU A 60 23.32 -8.85 -5.05
C GLU A 60 22.89 -8.62 -6.51
N VAL A 61 21.62 -8.31 -6.74
CA VAL A 61 21.06 -8.13 -8.09
C VAL A 61 21.35 -6.74 -8.66
N TRP A 62 21.29 -5.68 -7.84
CA TRP A 62 21.34 -4.30 -8.33
C TRP A 62 22.67 -3.58 -8.12
N TYR A 63 23.35 -3.84 -7.00
CA TYR A 63 24.53 -3.06 -6.61
C TYR A 63 25.69 -3.14 -7.62
N PRO A 64 26.00 -4.29 -8.26
CA PRO A 64 27.04 -4.35 -9.28
C PRO A 64 26.77 -3.39 -10.45
N SER A 65 25.55 -3.41 -10.99
CA SER A 65 25.15 -2.55 -12.11
C SER A 65 25.20 -1.06 -11.73
N PHE A 66 24.73 -0.70 -10.52
CA PHE A 66 24.80 0.68 -10.06
C PHE A 66 26.24 1.16 -9.88
N LYS A 67 27.13 0.30 -9.39
CA LYS A 67 28.56 0.61 -9.29
C LYS A 67 29.19 0.91 -10.63
N GLU A 68 28.80 0.19 -11.68
CA GLU A 68 29.29 0.45 -13.04
C GLU A 68 28.79 1.81 -13.55
N ILE A 69 27.51 2.14 -13.33
CA ILE A 69 26.92 3.42 -13.72
C ILE A 69 27.65 4.60 -13.08
N ILE A 70 27.89 4.58 -11.76
CA ILE A 70 28.56 5.71 -11.09
C ILE A 70 30.07 5.76 -11.32
N ALA A 71 30.68 4.66 -11.77
CA ALA A 71 32.08 4.62 -12.16
C ALA A 71 32.31 5.08 -13.61
N ASP A 72 31.24 5.34 -14.37
CA ASP A 72 31.33 5.88 -15.72
C ASP A 72 32.09 7.23 -15.69
N PRO A 73 33.16 7.40 -16.49
CA PRO A 73 33.95 8.64 -16.53
C PRO A 73 33.16 9.89 -16.92
N THR A 74 31.98 9.74 -17.51
CA THR A 74 31.08 10.85 -17.87
C THR A 74 30.30 11.38 -16.68
N VAL A 75 30.21 10.63 -15.57
CA VAL A 75 29.54 11.05 -14.34
C VAL A 75 30.51 11.87 -13.48
N PRO A 76 30.21 13.16 -13.20
CA PRO A 76 31.01 13.99 -12.30
C PRO A 76 31.14 13.37 -10.91
N GLU A 77 32.32 13.44 -10.30
CA GLU A 77 32.59 12.77 -9.02
C GLU A 77 31.68 13.27 -7.88
N ASP A 78 31.37 14.57 -7.89
CA ASP A 78 30.49 15.24 -6.93
C ASP A 78 29.00 14.91 -7.14
N ALA A 79 28.63 14.37 -8.31
CA ALA A 79 27.27 13.97 -8.65
C ALA A 79 27.02 12.45 -8.48
N ARG A 80 28.05 11.64 -8.19
CA ARG A 80 27.92 10.17 -8.14
C ARG A 80 26.87 9.69 -7.15
N ASP A 81 26.81 10.29 -5.97
CA ASP A 81 25.84 9.92 -4.94
C ASP A 81 24.40 10.27 -5.35
N GLU A 82 24.21 11.40 -6.02
CA GLU A 82 22.92 11.81 -6.56
C GLU A 82 22.47 10.89 -7.70
N VAL A 83 23.38 10.54 -8.63
CA VAL A 83 23.12 9.58 -9.71
C VAL A 83 22.74 8.21 -9.14
N MET A 84 23.43 7.75 -8.10
CA MET A 84 23.09 6.51 -7.39
C MET A 84 21.68 6.58 -6.81
N PHE A 85 21.34 7.67 -6.13
CA PHE A 85 20.02 7.89 -5.55
C PHE A 85 18.92 7.88 -6.62
N LEU A 86 19.10 8.62 -7.72
CA LEU A 86 18.12 8.70 -8.81
C LEU A 86 17.93 7.34 -9.47
N THR A 87 19.02 6.61 -9.76
CA THR A 87 18.96 5.30 -10.42
C THR A 87 18.26 4.27 -9.54
N LEU A 88 18.60 4.22 -8.25
CA LEU A 88 17.95 3.31 -7.30
C LEU A 88 16.47 3.66 -7.11
N THR A 89 16.15 4.95 -6.97
CA THR A 89 14.77 5.40 -6.77
C THR A 89 13.90 5.08 -7.98
N ASN A 90 14.41 5.32 -9.20
CA ASN A 90 13.70 4.93 -10.42
C ASN A 90 13.44 3.42 -10.47
N ALA A 91 14.45 2.60 -10.18
CA ALA A 91 14.30 1.14 -10.18
C ALA A 91 13.28 0.64 -9.13
N LEU A 92 13.20 1.31 -7.98
CA LEU A 92 12.18 1.01 -6.96
C LEU A 92 10.79 1.40 -7.43
N LEU A 93 10.63 2.55 -8.09
CA LEU A 93 9.37 2.97 -8.67
C LEU A 93 8.92 2.02 -9.78
N ASP A 94 9.81 1.62 -10.68
CA ASP A 94 9.52 0.63 -11.72
C ASP A 94 9.01 -0.68 -11.11
N MET A 95 9.73 -1.21 -10.10
CA MET A 95 9.32 -2.42 -9.38
C MET A 95 7.96 -2.26 -8.72
N LEU A 96 7.70 -1.10 -8.11
CA LEU A 96 6.43 -0.78 -7.47
C LEU A 96 5.29 -0.76 -8.49
N MET A 97 5.49 -0.12 -9.64
CA MET A 97 4.50 -0.06 -10.71
C MET A 97 4.25 -1.42 -11.37
N ASP A 98 5.27 -2.28 -11.46
CA ASP A 98 5.16 -3.64 -11.99
C ASP A 98 4.32 -4.56 -11.09
N VAL A 99 4.30 -4.33 -9.78
CA VAL A 99 3.53 -5.15 -8.82
C VAL A 99 2.12 -4.60 -8.58
N VAL A 100 1.86 -3.35 -8.93
CA VAL A 100 0.53 -2.75 -8.84
C VAL A 100 -0.38 -3.35 -9.93
N PRO A 101 -1.59 -3.84 -9.59
CA PRO A 101 -2.58 -4.30 -10.57
C PRO A 101 -2.87 -3.24 -11.63
N LYS A 102 -2.96 -3.66 -12.89
CA LYS A 102 -3.07 -2.74 -14.05
C LYS A 102 -4.27 -1.80 -13.95
N GLU A 103 -5.37 -2.29 -13.41
CA GLU A 103 -6.59 -1.53 -13.16
C GLU A 103 -6.41 -0.40 -12.14
N MET A 104 -5.40 -0.48 -11.28
CA MET A 104 -5.07 0.53 -10.28
C MET A 104 -3.86 1.38 -10.64
N ALA A 105 -3.05 0.98 -11.62
CA ALA A 105 -1.78 1.63 -11.95
C ALA A 105 -1.91 3.13 -12.24
N LEU A 106 -2.93 3.54 -13.00
CA LEU A 106 -3.15 4.96 -13.32
C LEU A 106 -3.53 5.78 -12.09
N THR A 107 -4.40 5.24 -11.23
CA THR A 107 -4.79 5.92 -9.98
C THR A 107 -3.60 5.99 -9.02
N PHE A 108 -2.80 4.94 -8.96
CA PHE A 108 -1.60 4.90 -8.13
C PHE A 108 -0.57 5.93 -8.57
N ALA A 109 -0.31 6.05 -9.88
CA ALA A 109 0.58 7.08 -10.44
C ALA A 109 0.14 8.48 -10.00
N ARG A 110 -1.12 8.84 -10.29
CA ARG A 110 -1.67 10.16 -9.93
C ARG A 110 -1.59 10.45 -8.43
N ASN A 111 -1.90 9.46 -7.60
CA ASN A 111 -1.82 9.63 -6.15
C ASN A 111 -0.37 9.84 -5.67
N LEU A 112 0.61 9.20 -6.32
CA LEU A 112 2.02 9.42 -6.04
C LEU A 112 2.43 10.84 -6.44
N ASP A 113 2.00 11.30 -7.61
CA ASP A 113 2.26 12.64 -8.13
C ASP A 113 1.66 13.72 -7.21
N ASP A 114 0.38 13.57 -6.82
CA ASP A 114 -0.29 14.45 -5.87
C ASP A 114 0.44 14.49 -4.52
N TYR A 115 0.86 13.33 -4.00
CA TYR A 115 1.61 13.24 -2.75
C TYR A 115 2.98 13.95 -2.84
N LEU A 116 3.69 13.79 -3.96
CA LEU A 116 4.95 14.47 -4.21
C LEU A 116 4.74 15.98 -4.31
N ALA A 117 3.72 16.44 -5.04
CA ALA A 117 3.38 17.86 -5.13
C ALA A 117 3.12 18.48 -3.75
N VAL A 118 2.29 17.84 -2.91
CA VAL A 118 2.03 18.30 -1.53
C VAL A 118 3.32 18.34 -0.71
N THR A 119 4.15 17.30 -0.81
CA THR A 119 5.41 17.22 -0.05
C THR A 119 6.40 18.31 -0.49
N LEU A 120 6.49 18.58 -1.79
CA LEU A 120 7.35 19.62 -2.35
C LEU A 120 6.87 21.02 -1.96
N VAL A 121 5.57 21.29 -1.99
CA VAL A 121 4.99 22.56 -1.51
C VAL A 121 5.25 22.74 -0.01
N ASN A 122 4.98 21.72 0.80
CA ASN A 122 5.27 21.75 2.24
C ASN A 122 6.74 22.08 2.51
N LYS A 123 7.67 21.47 1.75
CA LYS A 123 9.11 21.72 1.86
C LYS A 123 9.49 23.13 1.43
N GLU A 124 8.96 23.62 0.32
CA GLU A 124 9.28 24.95 -0.25
C GLU A 124 8.88 26.08 0.72
N TYR A 125 7.66 26.01 1.27
CA TYR A 125 7.12 27.07 2.12
C TYR A 125 7.29 26.81 3.62
N GLY A 126 7.81 25.65 4.02
CA GLY A 126 7.98 25.28 5.43
C GLY A 126 6.65 25.09 6.17
N VAL A 127 5.64 24.58 5.47
CA VAL A 127 4.27 24.38 5.98
C VAL A 127 3.90 22.90 6.03
N ASP A 128 2.74 22.61 6.63
CA ASP A 128 2.09 21.29 6.55
C ASP A 128 0.62 21.54 6.15
N LEU A 129 0.35 21.49 4.85
CA LEU A 129 -0.96 21.81 4.29
C LEU A 129 -2.07 20.93 4.87
N LEU A 130 -1.85 19.61 4.97
CA LEU A 130 -2.87 18.67 5.45
C LEU A 130 -3.17 18.85 6.94
N LYS A 131 -2.13 19.08 7.76
CA LYS A 131 -2.34 19.38 9.18
C LYS A 131 -3.01 20.72 9.40
N THR A 132 -2.70 21.71 8.56
CA THR A 132 -3.31 23.03 8.61
C THR A 132 -4.78 22.97 8.20
N PHE A 133 -5.08 22.24 7.12
CA PHE A 133 -6.43 21.91 6.69
C PHE A 133 -7.24 21.26 7.82
N GLN A 134 -6.70 20.20 8.45
CA GLN A 134 -7.39 19.49 9.55
C GLN A 134 -7.67 20.42 10.74
N LYS A 135 -6.68 21.23 11.11
CA LYS A 135 -6.81 22.20 12.21
C LYS A 135 -7.90 23.22 11.90
N GLU A 136 -7.84 23.87 10.74
CA GLU A 136 -8.78 24.93 10.37
C GLU A 136 -10.19 24.38 10.12
N PHE A 137 -10.32 23.17 9.59
CA PHE A 137 -11.59 22.46 9.50
C PHE A 137 -12.20 22.30 10.90
N THR A 138 -11.41 21.81 11.86
CA THR A 138 -11.86 21.60 13.24
C THR A 138 -12.23 22.91 13.93
N GLU A 139 -11.46 23.97 13.70
CA GLU A 139 -11.72 25.29 14.28
C GLU A 139 -12.97 25.96 13.69
N SER A 140 -13.26 25.74 12.40
CA SER A 140 -14.38 26.39 11.70
C SER A 140 -15.68 25.58 11.73
N MET A 141 -15.61 24.28 11.48
CA MET A 141 -16.78 23.39 11.38
C MET A 141 -17.06 22.63 12.68
N GLY A 142 -16.09 22.60 13.62
CA GLY A 142 -16.16 21.85 14.86
C GLY A 142 -15.76 20.38 14.69
N ASN A 143 -15.79 19.62 15.80
CA ASN A 143 -15.44 18.19 15.84
C ASN A 143 -16.60 17.28 16.28
N ASN A 144 -17.81 17.83 16.42
CA ASN A 144 -18.95 17.09 16.97
C ASN A 144 -20.05 16.93 15.92
N PHE A 145 -19.86 15.97 15.03
CA PHE A 145 -20.83 15.60 14.01
C PHE A 145 -21.69 14.42 14.51
N HIS A 146 -23.01 14.54 14.38
CA HIS A 146 -23.95 13.52 14.86
C HIS A 146 -24.32 12.47 13.79
N SER A 147 -23.78 12.59 12.58
CA SER A 147 -23.88 11.62 11.51
C SER A 147 -22.75 11.81 10.49
N GLU A 148 -22.40 10.74 9.78
CA GLU A 148 -21.44 10.75 8.68
C GLU A 148 -21.86 11.71 7.56
N GLU A 149 -23.15 11.72 7.19
CA GLU A 149 -23.70 12.64 6.18
C GLU A 149 -23.41 14.11 6.51
N LYS A 150 -23.55 14.51 7.79
CA LYS A 150 -23.26 15.88 8.22
C LYS A 150 -21.77 16.19 8.19
N LEU A 151 -20.92 15.22 8.55
CA LEU A 151 -19.47 15.36 8.46
C LEU A 151 -19.05 15.56 6.99
N MET A 152 -19.53 14.71 6.08
CA MET A 152 -19.20 14.79 4.66
C MET A 152 -19.67 16.10 4.03
N ALA A 153 -20.88 16.57 4.36
CA ALA A 153 -21.37 17.86 3.87
C ALA A 153 -20.53 19.04 4.37
N ALA A 154 -20.10 19.00 5.64
CA ALA A 154 -19.23 20.03 6.21
C ALA A 154 -17.83 20.00 5.58
N LEU A 155 -17.26 18.80 5.38
CA LEU A 155 -15.98 18.62 4.69
C LEU A 155 -16.03 19.19 3.29
N GLN A 156 -17.01 18.78 2.48
CA GLN A 156 -17.17 19.29 1.11
C GLN A 156 -17.25 20.82 1.07
N THR A 157 -18.08 21.41 1.93
CA THR A 157 -18.23 22.88 1.99
C THR A 157 -16.93 23.58 2.38
N PHE A 158 -16.16 22.98 3.28
CA PHE A 158 -14.88 23.53 3.71
C PHE A 158 -13.82 23.39 2.61
N GLU A 159 -13.70 22.22 2.01
CA GLU A 159 -12.74 21.87 0.95
C GLU A 159 -12.90 22.77 -0.28
N GLU A 160 -14.13 22.93 -0.78
CA GLU A 160 -14.44 23.76 -1.96
C GLU A 160 -13.94 25.20 -1.80
N LYS A 161 -13.83 25.70 -0.58
CA LYS A 161 -13.33 27.04 -0.31
C LYS A 161 -11.85 27.04 0.05
N TRP A 162 -11.41 26.09 0.87
CA TRP A 162 -10.10 26.12 1.50
C TRP A 162 -8.98 25.97 0.49
N TRP A 163 -9.13 25.03 -0.46
CA TRP A 163 -8.12 24.74 -1.47
C TRP A 163 -7.92 25.87 -2.49
N ASP A 164 -8.91 26.75 -2.65
CA ASP A 164 -8.90 27.87 -3.59
C ASP A 164 -8.73 29.25 -2.91
N THR A 165 -8.62 29.30 -1.58
CA THR A 165 -8.45 30.57 -0.86
C THR A 165 -6.96 30.93 -0.76
N PRO A 166 -6.54 32.14 -1.19
CA PRO A 166 -5.18 32.64 -1.01
C PRO A 166 -4.72 32.66 0.45
N ARG A 167 -3.46 32.28 0.70
CA ARG A 167 -2.90 32.20 2.05
C ARG A 167 -1.51 32.82 2.13
N ASP A 168 -1.25 33.56 3.20
CA ASP A 168 0.01 34.27 3.42
C ASP A 168 1.19 33.30 3.65
N ASP A 169 0.93 32.14 4.26
CA ASP A 169 1.92 31.11 4.60
C ASP A 169 2.51 30.39 3.36
N ILE A 170 1.85 30.50 2.21
CA ILE A 170 2.33 30.02 0.91
C ILE A 170 2.47 31.16 -0.11
N GLY A 171 2.82 32.36 0.36
CA GLY A 171 3.17 33.49 -0.51
C GLY A 171 1.99 34.15 -1.21
N GLY A 172 0.79 34.06 -0.64
CA GLY A 172 -0.43 34.66 -1.17
C GLY A 172 -1.10 33.85 -2.28
N LYS A 173 -0.67 32.61 -2.51
CA LYS A 173 -1.30 31.65 -3.44
C LYS A 173 -2.40 30.85 -2.73
N SER A 174 -3.32 30.28 -3.49
CA SER A 174 -4.15 29.20 -2.98
C SER A 174 -3.35 27.89 -2.89
N PRO A 175 -3.74 26.95 -2.02
CA PRO A 175 -3.16 25.61 -2.02
C PRO A 175 -3.19 24.93 -3.40
N ASN A 176 -4.30 25.02 -4.14
CA ASN A 176 -4.40 24.44 -5.49
C ASN A 176 -3.41 25.08 -6.47
N GLU A 177 -3.29 26.41 -6.48
CA GLU A 177 -2.31 27.12 -7.33
C GLU A 177 -0.88 26.69 -7.00
N ALA A 178 -0.55 26.58 -5.70
CA ALA A 178 0.78 26.16 -5.29
C ALA A 178 1.08 24.70 -5.68
N LEU A 179 0.09 23.81 -5.62
CA LEU A 179 0.22 22.42 -6.04
C LEU A 179 0.38 22.29 -7.56
N GLU A 180 -0.44 23.00 -8.34
CA GLU A 180 -0.39 22.99 -9.80
C GLU A 180 0.96 23.50 -10.31
N GLU A 181 1.42 24.66 -9.82
CA GLU A 181 2.74 25.18 -10.20
C GLU A 181 3.88 24.22 -9.82
N MET A 182 3.76 23.53 -8.69
CA MET A 182 4.80 22.60 -8.23
C MET A 182 4.82 21.33 -9.06
N ALA A 183 3.65 20.81 -9.44
CA ALA A 183 3.51 19.67 -10.34
C ALA A 183 4.07 20.01 -11.73
N GLU A 184 3.69 21.14 -12.31
CA GLU A 184 4.21 21.61 -13.60
C GLU A 184 5.74 21.77 -13.59
N LYS A 185 6.29 22.37 -12.53
CA LYS A 185 7.73 22.56 -12.36
C LYS A 185 8.53 21.25 -12.37
N HIS A 186 7.92 20.15 -11.91
CA HIS A 186 8.57 18.84 -11.77
C HIS A 186 8.08 17.80 -12.77
N GLU A 187 7.22 18.18 -13.72
CA GLU A 187 6.61 17.30 -14.72
C GLU A 187 5.89 16.09 -14.08
N LEU A 188 5.21 16.34 -12.95
CA LEU A 188 4.34 15.38 -12.26
C LEU A 188 2.92 15.38 -12.86
#